data_AF-A0A350C7D3-F1
#
_entry.id   AF-A0A350C7D3-F1
#
_cell.length_a   1.000
_cell.length_b   1.000
_cell.length_c   1.000
_cell.angle_alpha   90.00
_cell.angle_beta   90.00
_cell.angle_gamma   90.00
#
_symmetry.space_group_name_H-M   'P 1'
#
loop_
_entity.id
_entity.type
_entity.pdbx_description
1 polymer ?
#
loop_
_entity_poly.entity_id
_entity_poly.type
_entity_poly.pdbx_seq_one_letter_code
_entity_poly.pdbx_strand_id
1 'polypeptide(L)'
;MENIKNISCPNCNHTFDVEQVLSGKLEREYKEKLKQQSMELQLNYKKKEKTLEAQKADFEEKRKNANEMVMDRVKKEVAAKQEELEKQMAVNEQENKKKLAEKEVALKFKVKEEYDHKLKSQAEELEEKRIQLLKSRESEIELVKVKRQMEEQEKEIELRMQKRMSKEIQNKEEVLKRRLQEELETKQKDKDHQTDLEKRELLKQLEDQKKLVDEMKRKAEQGSMQMQGEILELKIEEILGKEFPYDSIEEVPKGIRGADSIQKVYNKMQQHCGTIIIESKRTKAFTSDWIPKLKSDQRSISAEIAVLVTETMPKGVESFTEINGIWVCSINELVGLIYVLRQTLIKTMAVKSSQVNKGDKMEMLYSFLTGEEFKDQISAIVEGFSAMRQDLDKEKRAMTAIWKRREKQIEVVTDNTINMHASIKGIAGKSIPAIQQLELGDGLEIIGE
;
A
#
# COMPACT_ATOMS: atom_id res chain seq x y z
N MET A 1 59.42 79.46 89.76
CA MET A 1 58.89 78.35 88.97
C MET A 1 57.38 78.50 89.03
N GLU A 2 56.61 78.21 88.00
CA GLU A 2 56.15 76.85 87.71
C GLU A 2 54.91 77.09 86.83
N ASN A 3 54.68 76.22 85.84
CA ASN A 3 53.30 75.94 85.45
C ASN A 3 52.53 75.63 86.74
N ILE A 4 51.58 76.48 87.14
CA ILE A 4 50.74 76.25 88.32
C ILE A 4 49.87 75.02 87.99
N LYS A 5 50.46 73.84 88.20
CA LYS A 5 49.79 72.55 87.98
C LYS A 5 48.75 72.32 89.07
N ASN A 6 48.98 72.81 90.29
CA ASN A 6 48.12 72.57 91.44
C ASN A 6 47.61 73.88 92.08
N ILE A 7 46.30 73.97 92.31
CA ILE A 7 45.65 75.05 93.06
C ILE A 7 45.14 74.48 94.38
N SER A 8 45.31 75.21 95.48
CA SER A 8 44.86 74.82 96.83
C SER A 8 43.52 75.45 97.18
N CYS A 9 42.55 74.66 97.66
CA CYS A 9 41.26 75.19 98.12
C CYS A 9 41.43 76.00 99.42
N PRO A 10 40.99 77.27 99.47
CA PRO A 10 41.13 78.11 100.65
C PRO A 10 40.24 77.69 101.85
N ASN A 11 39.35 76.71 101.66
CA ASN A 11 38.46 76.22 102.72
C ASN A 11 38.88 74.88 103.35
N CYS A 12 39.73 74.08 102.67
CA CYS A 12 40.14 72.76 103.17
C CYS A 12 41.60 72.37 102.85
N ASN A 13 42.39 73.29 102.29
CA ASN A 13 43.82 73.14 101.98
C ASN A 13 44.19 71.95 101.07
N HIS A 14 43.23 71.35 100.35
CA HIS A 14 43.48 70.30 99.39
C HIS A 14 44.03 70.88 98.07
N THR A 15 45.14 70.33 97.56
CA THR A 15 45.78 70.68 96.28
C THR A 15 45.25 69.82 95.14
N PHE A 16 44.68 70.42 94.10
CA PHE A 16 44.17 69.72 92.92
C PHE A 16 44.88 70.13 91.64
N ASP A 17 45.16 69.15 90.77
CA ASP A 17 45.74 69.36 89.44
C ASP A 17 44.69 69.92 88.48
N VAL A 18 44.93 71.14 87.99
CA VAL A 18 44.01 71.91 87.15
C VAL A 18 43.74 71.18 85.82
N GLU A 19 44.74 70.47 85.29
CA GLU A 19 44.65 69.73 84.03
C GLU A 19 43.80 68.47 84.18
N GLN A 20 43.89 67.76 85.32
CA GLN A 20 43.04 66.60 85.64
C GLN A 20 41.58 66.98 85.91
N VAL A 21 41.33 68.10 86.57
CA VAL A 21 39.94 68.54 86.85
C VAL A 21 39.25 69.02 85.58
N LEU A 22 39.95 69.76 84.71
CA LEU A 22 39.42 70.22 83.42
C LEU A 22 39.26 69.07 82.42
N SER A 23 40.23 68.16 82.29
CA SER A 23 40.11 66.96 81.44
C SER A 23 39.02 66.01 81.92
N GLY A 24 38.88 65.78 83.23
CA GLY A 24 37.81 64.97 83.80
C GLY A 24 36.41 65.59 83.67
N LYS A 25 36.31 66.92 83.54
CA LYS A 25 35.06 67.62 83.21
C LYS A 25 34.75 67.52 81.71
N LEU A 26 35.74 67.76 80.85
CA LEU A 26 35.63 67.59 79.39
C LEU A 26 35.27 66.16 79.00
N GLU A 27 35.91 65.15 79.58
CA GLU A 27 35.59 63.74 79.33
C GLU A 27 34.16 63.37 79.75
N ARG A 28 33.68 63.92 80.87
CA ARG A 28 32.29 63.71 81.31
C ARG A 28 31.31 64.34 80.34
N GLU A 29 31.52 65.59 79.94
CA GLU A 29 30.68 66.26 78.94
C GLU A 29 30.71 65.53 77.58
N TYR A 30 31.87 65.01 77.17
CA TYR A 30 32.02 64.26 75.91
C TYR A 30 31.33 62.89 75.99
N LYS A 31 31.47 62.17 77.12
CA LYS A 31 30.77 60.89 77.36
C LYS A 31 29.26 61.09 77.43
N GLU A 32 28.78 62.16 78.04
CA GLU A 32 27.35 62.50 78.08
C GLU A 32 26.82 62.83 76.68
N LYS A 33 27.54 63.64 75.89
CA LYS A 33 27.17 63.93 74.49
C LYS A 33 27.14 62.68 73.62
N LEU A 34 28.15 61.80 73.73
CA LEU A 34 28.19 60.54 72.99
C LEU A 34 27.05 59.60 73.40
N LYS A 35 26.71 59.55 74.69
CA LYS A 35 25.58 58.77 75.19
C LYS A 35 24.25 59.32 74.68
N GLN A 36 24.08 60.64 74.65
CA GLN A 36 22.91 61.30 74.06
C GLN A 36 22.80 61.02 72.56
N GLN A 37 23.88 61.17 71.80
CA GLN A 37 23.91 60.87 70.36
C GLN A 37 23.62 59.39 70.08
N SER A 38 24.18 58.46 70.85
CA SER A 38 23.91 57.03 70.71
C SER A 38 22.43 56.70 70.99
N MET A 39 21.85 57.31 72.02
CA MET A 39 20.44 57.13 72.37
C MET A 39 19.51 57.72 71.30
N GLU A 40 19.85 58.89 70.75
CA GLU A 40 19.11 59.52 69.66
C GLU A 40 19.18 58.69 68.37
N LEU A 41 20.35 58.16 68.03
CA LEU A 41 20.55 57.28 66.88
C LEU A 41 19.71 56.00 67.04
N GLN A 42 19.74 55.35 68.21
CA GLN A 42 18.93 54.17 68.50
C GLN A 42 17.43 54.46 68.39
N LEU A 43 16.97 55.62 68.87
CA LEU A 43 15.58 56.04 68.75
C LEU A 43 15.18 56.24 67.28
N ASN A 44 16.07 56.85 66.48
CA ASN A 44 15.85 57.05 65.05
C ASN A 44 15.83 55.72 64.27
N TYR A 45 16.69 54.77 64.61
CA TYR A 45 16.64 53.42 64.03
C TYR A 45 15.33 52.70 64.37
N LYS A 46 14.89 52.72 65.64
CA LYS A 46 13.60 52.13 66.04
C LYS A 46 12.41 52.79 65.34
N LYS A 47 12.44 54.11 65.13
CA LYS A 47 11.40 54.82 64.35
C LYS A 47 11.40 54.36 62.89
N LYS A 48 12.58 54.29 62.25
CA LYS A 48 12.72 53.82 60.87
C LYS A 48 12.25 52.37 60.68
N GLU A 49 12.60 51.50 61.63
CA GLU A 49 12.17 50.09 61.61
C GLU A 49 10.65 49.97 61.68
N LYS A 50 10.01 50.68 62.62
CA LYS A 50 8.54 50.73 62.70
C LYS A 50 7.89 51.28 61.43
N THR A 51 8.45 52.33 60.83
CA THR A 51 7.91 52.86 59.57
C THR A 51 8.06 51.89 58.41
N LEU A 52 9.19 51.16 58.34
CA LEU A 52 9.42 50.16 57.30
C LEU A 52 8.47 48.97 57.46
N GLU A 53 8.23 48.53 58.68
CA GLU A 53 7.30 47.45 58.99
C GLU A 53 5.85 47.83 58.65
N ALA A 54 5.43 49.06 58.98
CA ALA A 54 4.13 49.58 58.57
C ALA A 54 3.99 49.68 57.03
N GLN A 55 5.04 50.11 56.33
CA GLN A 55 5.05 50.17 54.86
C GLN A 55 4.98 48.78 54.23
N LYS A 56 5.67 47.77 54.80
CA LYS A 56 5.59 46.38 54.33
C LYS A 56 4.17 45.81 54.51
N ALA A 57 3.54 46.06 55.66
CA ALA A 57 2.17 45.61 55.91
C ALA A 57 1.16 46.25 54.93
N ASP A 58 1.23 47.56 54.72
CA ASP A 58 0.38 48.28 53.74
C ASP A 58 0.61 47.78 52.30
N PHE A 59 1.86 47.50 51.93
CA PHE A 59 2.18 46.94 50.61
C PHE A 59 1.62 45.52 50.44
N GLU A 60 1.73 44.67 51.46
CA GLU A 60 1.17 43.31 51.42
C GLU A 60 -0.37 43.32 51.32
N GLU A 61 -1.03 44.22 52.04
CA GLU A 61 -2.48 44.39 51.97
C GLU A 61 -2.93 44.86 50.59
N LYS A 62 -2.26 45.89 50.03
CA LYS A 62 -2.52 46.36 48.66
C LYS A 62 -2.28 45.26 47.62
N ARG A 63 -1.24 44.45 47.80
CA ARG A 63 -0.94 43.31 46.90
C ARG A 63 -2.04 42.25 46.97
N LYS A 64 -2.55 41.93 48.16
CA LYS A 64 -3.66 40.97 48.33
C LYS A 64 -4.93 41.48 47.63
N ASN A 65 -5.30 42.74 47.88
CA ASN A 65 -6.48 43.35 47.25
C ASN A 65 -6.36 43.41 45.72
N ALA A 66 -5.17 43.75 45.19
CA ALA A 66 -4.92 43.74 43.75
C ALA A 66 -5.02 42.32 43.15
N ASN A 67 -4.45 41.32 43.84
CA ASN A 67 -4.54 39.93 43.39
C ASN A 67 -5.98 39.42 43.39
N GLU A 68 -6.79 39.75 44.40
CA GLU A 68 -8.22 39.38 44.44
C GLU A 68 -9.00 40.02 43.29
N MET A 69 -8.77 41.30 43.01
CA MET A 69 -9.39 42.00 41.88
C MET A 69 -9.03 41.38 40.53
N VAL A 70 -7.75 41.01 40.33
CA VAL A 70 -7.30 40.34 39.10
C VAL A 70 -7.94 38.96 38.97
N MET A 71 -7.98 38.18 40.06
CA MET A 71 -8.60 36.86 40.05
C MET A 71 -10.10 36.91 39.74
N ASP A 72 -10.84 37.89 40.25
CA ASP A 72 -12.26 38.07 39.93
C ASP A 72 -12.47 38.45 38.45
N ARG A 73 -11.63 39.32 37.89
CA ARG A 73 -11.68 39.67 36.45
C ARG A 73 -11.38 38.46 35.56
N VAL A 74 -10.32 37.70 35.88
CA VAL A 74 -9.95 36.50 35.12
C VAL A 74 -11.06 35.46 35.19
N LYS A 75 -11.69 35.25 36.36
CA LYS A 75 -12.82 34.31 36.48
C LYS A 75 -14.01 34.73 35.60
N LYS A 76 -14.34 36.02 35.56
CA LYS A 76 -15.42 36.56 34.72
C LYS A 76 -15.12 36.40 33.23
N GLU A 77 -13.90 36.70 32.79
CA GLU A 77 -13.50 36.52 31.39
C GLU A 77 -13.49 35.05 30.96
N VAL A 78 -13.01 34.15 31.83
CA VAL A 78 -13.02 32.70 31.56
C VAL A 78 -14.46 32.18 31.46
N ALA A 79 -15.36 32.60 32.36
CA ALA A 79 -16.77 32.21 32.31
C ALA A 79 -17.46 32.72 31.03
N ALA A 80 -17.20 33.97 30.63
CA ALA A 80 -17.76 34.54 29.41
C ALA A 80 -17.28 33.80 28.14
N LYS A 81 -15.97 33.49 28.07
CA LYS A 81 -15.40 32.71 26.95
C LYS A 81 -15.92 31.28 26.90
N GLN A 82 -16.14 30.66 28.07
CA GLN A 82 -16.70 29.31 28.13
C GLN A 82 -18.14 29.28 27.59
N GLU A 83 -18.97 30.26 27.96
CA GLU A 83 -20.34 30.37 27.46
C GLU A 83 -20.38 30.65 25.94
N GLU A 84 -19.47 31.48 25.43
CA GLU A 84 -19.34 31.75 23.99
C GLU A 84 -18.94 30.49 23.21
N LEU A 85 -17.98 29.73 23.73
CA LEU A 85 -17.54 28.46 23.14
C LEU A 85 -18.66 27.43 23.12
N GLU A 86 -19.43 27.30 24.20
CA GLU A 86 -20.58 26.39 24.29
C GLU A 86 -21.68 26.74 23.27
N LYS A 87 -21.98 28.04 23.09
CA LYS A 87 -22.90 28.51 22.05
C LYS A 87 -22.39 28.18 20.65
N GLN A 88 -21.11 28.38 20.38
CA GLN A 88 -20.52 28.08 19.08
C GLN A 88 -20.50 26.58 18.78
N MET A 89 -20.23 25.73 19.78
CA MET A 89 -20.32 24.28 19.64
C MET A 89 -21.76 23.82 19.34
N ALA A 90 -22.77 24.39 20.02
CA ALA A 90 -24.17 24.05 19.78
C ALA A 90 -24.62 24.39 18.35
N VAL A 91 -24.21 25.55 17.82
CA VAL A 91 -24.49 25.96 16.43
C VAL A 91 -23.81 25.00 15.45
N ASN A 92 -22.53 24.69 15.65
CA ASN A 92 -21.79 23.75 14.80
C ASN A 92 -22.38 22.34 14.81
N GLU A 93 -22.85 21.86 15.97
CA GLU A 93 -23.51 20.56 16.07
C GLU A 93 -24.83 20.52 15.28
N GLN A 94 -25.61 21.60 15.34
CA GLN A 94 -26.86 21.71 14.60
C GLN A 94 -26.63 21.77 13.08
N GLU A 95 -25.62 22.51 12.62
CA GLU A 95 -25.23 22.51 11.20
C GLU A 95 -24.74 21.15 10.72
N ASN A 96 -23.93 20.46 11.52
CA ASN A 96 -23.43 19.13 11.19
C ASN A 96 -24.58 18.11 11.09
N LYS A 97 -25.57 18.17 11.99
CA LYS A 97 -26.77 17.33 11.91
C LYS A 97 -27.57 17.59 10.62
N LYS A 98 -27.73 18.85 10.21
CA LYS A 98 -28.41 19.19 8.94
C LYS A 98 -27.65 18.66 7.72
N LYS A 99 -26.33 18.89 7.66
CA LYS A 99 -25.47 18.40 6.56
C LYS A 99 -25.46 16.87 6.49
N LEU A 100 -25.52 16.18 7.64
CA LEU A 100 -25.61 14.72 7.67
C LEU A 100 -26.94 14.23 7.13
N ALA A 101 -28.06 14.83 7.54
CA ALA A 101 -29.39 14.48 7.04
C ALA A 101 -29.52 14.69 5.51
N GLU A 102 -28.99 15.80 4.99
CA GLU A 102 -28.96 16.07 3.53
C GLU A 102 -28.14 15.00 2.77
N LYS A 103 -26.98 14.61 3.31
CA LYS A 103 -26.15 13.55 2.74
C LYS A 103 -26.83 12.19 2.78
N GLU A 104 -27.55 11.85 3.85
CA GLU A 104 -28.31 10.61 3.95
C GLU A 104 -29.43 10.52 2.92
N VAL A 105 -30.15 11.63 2.70
CA VAL A 105 -31.20 11.69 1.66
C VAL A 105 -30.60 11.55 0.27
N ALA A 106 -29.50 12.26 -0.02
CA ALA A 106 -28.80 12.16 -1.30
C ALA A 106 -28.26 10.74 -1.56
N LEU A 107 -27.72 10.08 -0.52
CA LEU A 107 -27.23 8.71 -0.62
C LEU A 107 -28.36 7.72 -0.89
N LYS A 108 -29.49 7.85 -0.18
CA LYS A 108 -30.69 7.02 -0.43
C LYS A 108 -31.20 7.17 -1.87
N PHE A 109 -31.17 8.39 -2.42
CA PHE A 109 -31.58 8.63 -3.80
C PHE A 109 -30.65 7.94 -4.80
N LYS A 110 -29.32 8.11 -4.64
CA LYS A 110 -28.32 7.45 -5.50
C LYS A 110 -28.41 5.93 -5.43
N VAL A 111 -28.54 5.36 -4.23
CA VAL A 111 -28.69 3.91 -4.05
C VAL A 111 -29.94 3.41 -4.75
N LYS A 112 -31.05 4.16 -4.69
CA LYS A 112 -32.29 3.80 -5.39
C LYS A 112 -32.12 3.84 -6.90
N GLU A 113 -31.48 4.89 -7.46
CA GLU A 113 -31.19 4.98 -8.89
C GLU A 113 -30.29 3.85 -9.38
N GLU A 114 -29.22 3.53 -8.64
CA GLU A 114 -28.33 2.40 -8.96
C GLU A 114 -29.07 1.05 -8.91
N TYR A 115 -29.95 0.87 -7.92
CA TYR A 115 -30.75 -0.34 -7.79
C TYR A 115 -31.76 -0.48 -8.93
N ASP A 116 -32.46 0.60 -9.29
CA ASP A 116 -33.41 0.62 -10.42
C ASP A 116 -32.70 0.37 -11.76
N HIS A 117 -31.50 0.94 -11.95
CA HIS A 117 -30.67 0.68 -13.14
C HIS A 117 -30.22 -0.78 -13.20
N LYS A 118 -29.77 -1.35 -12.06
CA LYS A 118 -29.35 -2.75 -12.00
C LYS A 118 -30.50 -3.71 -12.26
N LEU A 119 -31.69 -3.44 -11.72
CA LEU A 119 -32.89 -4.22 -11.99
C LEU A 119 -33.29 -4.21 -13.47
N LYS A 120 -33.23 -3.04 -14.13
CA LYS A 120 -33.49 -2.94 -15.57
C LYS A 120 -32.49 -3.74 -16.39
N SER A 121 -31.19 -3.58 -16.11
CA SER A 121 -30.14 -4.32 -16.80
C SER A 121 -30.27 -5.84 -16.61
N GLN A 122 -30.62 -6.30 -15.41
CA GLN A 122 -30.87 -7.73 -15.15
C GLN A 122 -32.12 -8.26 -15.87
N ALA A 123 -33.18 -7.44 -15.98
CA ALA A 123 -34.38 -7.81 -16.73
C ALA A 123 -34.09 -7.93 -18.24
N GLU A 124 -33.30 -7.01 -18.79
CA GLU A 124 -32.86 -7.06 -20.19
C GLU A 124 -31.99 -8.30 -20.46
N GLU A 125 -31.02 -8.59 -19.58
CA GLU A 125 -30.16 -9.79 -19.70
C GLU A 125 -30.97 -11.10 -19.62
N LEU A 126 -31.98 -11.15 -18.74
CA LEU A 126 -32.87 -12.30 -18.63
C LEU A 126 -33.70 -12.52 -19.91
N GLU A 127 -34.19 -11.44 -20.52
CA GLU A 127 -34.95 -11.53 -21.76
C GLU A 127 -34.07 -11.95 -22.93
N GLU A 128 -32.85 -11.42 -23.04
CA GLU A 128 -31.87 -11.85 -24.04
C GLU A 128 -31.52 -13.34 -23.90
N LYS A 129 -31.24 -13.80 -22.66
CA LYS A 129 -30.99 -15.23 -22.39
C LYS A 129 -32.20 -16.09 -22.73
N ARG A 130 -33.42 -15.61 -22.49
CA ARG A 130 -34.64 -16.33 -22.85
C ARG A 130 -34.79 -16.47 -24.36
N ILE A 131 -34.51 -15.41 -25.12
CA ILE A 131 -34.51 -15.44 -26.59
C ILE A 131 -33.42 -16.38 -27.11
N GLN A 132 -32.21 -16.34 -26.55
CA GLN A 132 -31.13 -17.26 -26.93
C GLN A 132 -31.49 -18.72 -26.64
N LEU A 133 -32.11 -18.99 -25.50
CA LEU A 133 -32.56 -20.34 -25.13
C LEU A 133 -33.61 -20.87 -26.12
N LEU A 134 -34.56 -20.02 -26.54
CA LEU A 134 -35.56 -20.39 -27.55
C LEU A 134 -34.90 -20.71 -28.89
N LYS A 135 -33.98 -19.85 -29.36
CA LYS A 135 -33.20 -20.10 -30.60
C LYS A 135 -32.37 -21.37 -30.52
N SER A 136 -31.76 -21.66 -29.37
CA SER A 136 -30.99 -22.89 -29.15
C SER A 136 -31.87 -24.14 -29.17
N ARG A 137 -33.10 -24.06 -28.64
CA ARG A 137 -34.05 -25.18 -28.70
C ARG A 137 -34.55 -25.41 -30.12
N GLU A 138 -34.80 -24.35 -30.89
CA GLU A 138 -35.17 -24.46 -32.29
C GLU A 138 -34.06 -25.10 -33.13
N SER A 139 -32.80 -24.69 -32.94
CA SER A 139 -31.66 -25.28 -33.65
C SER A 139 -31.40 -26.73 -33.25
N GLU A 140 -31.61 -27.11 -31.98
CA GLU A 140 -31.58 -28.51 -31.55
C GLU A 140 -32.65 -29.36 -32.26
N ILE A 141 -33.88 -28.85 -32.37
CA ILE A 141 -34.97 -29.55 -33.08
C ILE A 141 -34.63 -29.73 -34.56
N GLU A 142 -34.06 -28.71 -35.21
CA GLU A 142 -33.60 -28.82 -36.60
C GLU A 142 -32.46 -29.83 -36.75
N LEU A 143 -31.46 -29.80 -35.87
CA LEU A 143 -30.35 -30.77 -35.87
C LEU A 143 -30.86 -32.21 -35.75
N VAL A 144 -31.83 -32.46 -34.87
CA VAL A 144 -32.45 -33.79 -34.73
C VAL A 144 -33.17 -34.21 -36.01
N LYS A 145 -33.90 -33.30 -36.67
CA LYS A 145 -34.56 -33.59 -37.95
C LYS A 145 -33.54 -33.91 -39.06
N VAL A 146 -32.50 -33.10 -39.20
CA VAL A 146 -31.45 -33.29 -40.21
C VAL A 146 -30.71 -34.61 -39.96
N LYS A 147 -30.38 -34.93 -38.70
CA LYS A 147 -29.75 -36.19 -38.35
C LYS A 147 -30.61 -37.39 -38.74
N ARG A 148 -31.92 -37.32 -38.52
CA ARG A 148 -32.86 -38.38 -38.90
C ARG A 148 -32.94 -38.57 -40.42
N GLN A 149 -32.94 -37.47 -41.17
CA GLN A 149 -32.90 -37.51 -42.64
C GLN A 149 -31.58 -38.10 -43.17
N MET A 150 -30.45 -37.74 -42.56
CA MET A 150 -29.13 -38.32 -42.88
C MET A 150 -29.10 -39.82 -42.65
N GLU A 151 -29.57 -40.30 -41.49
CA GLU A 151 -29.63 -41.74 -41.18
C GLU A 151 -30.53 -42.51 -42.16
N GLU A 152 -31.61 -41.90 -42.62
CA GLU A 152 -32.53 -42.50 -43.59
C GLU A 152 -31.90 -42.56 -44.99
N GLN A 153 -31.18 -41.51 -45.40
CA GLN A 153 -30.38 -41.49 -46.63
C GLN A 153 -29.23 -42.51 -46.60
N GLU A 154 -28.51 -42.64 -45.49
CA GLU A 154 -27.44 -43.64 -45.33
C GLU A 154 -27.99 -45.06 -45.51
N LYS A 155 -29.10 -45.39 -44.87
CA LYS A 155 -29.77 -46.69 -45.05
C LYS A 155 -30.22 -46.92 -46.49
N GLU A 156 -30.71 -45.90 -47.17
CA GLU A 156 -31.13 -46.02 -48.58
C GLU A 156 -29.92 -46.25 -49.50
N ILE A 157 -28.80 -45.56 -49.26
CA ILE A 157 -27.55 -45.74 -49.98
C ILE A 157 -27.00 -47.15 -49.73
N GLU A 158 -26.98 -47.62 -48.48
CA GLU A 158 -26.51 -48.95 -48.11
C GLU A 158 -27.36 -50.05 -48.78
N LEU A 159 -28.69 -49.89 -48.77
CA LEU A 159 -29.60 -50.80 -49.47
C LEU A 159 -29.38 -50.79 -50.98
N ARG A 160 -29.17 -49.62 -51.60
CA ARG A 160 -28.82 -49.53 -53.03
C ARG A 160 -27.50 -50.21 -53.33
N MET A 161 -26.51 -50.04 -52.47
CA MET A 161 -25.18 -50.65 -52.62
C MET A 161 -25.26 -52.17 -52.50
N GLN A 162 -26.00 -52.69 -51.51
CA GLN A 162 -26.27 -54.13 -51.38
C GLN A 162 -26.99 -54.70 -52.62
N LYS A 163 -28.03 -54.03 -53.13
CA LYS A 163 -28.72 -54.43 -54.36
C LYS A 163 -27.83 -54.39 -55.61
N ARG A 164 -26.88 -53.44 -55.67
CA ARG A 164 -25.92 -53.35 -56.77
C ARG A 164 -24.90 -54.48 -56.67
N MET A 165 -24.35 -54.75 -55.49
CA MET A 165 -23.47 -55.89 -55.24
C MET A 165 -24.15 -57.23 -55.56
N SER A 166 -25.40 -57.44 -55.15
CA SER A 166 -26.11 -58.69 -55.44
C SER A 166 -26.32 -58.89 -56.94
N LYS A 167 -26.62 -57.82 -57.68
CA LYS A 167 -26.70 -57.86 -59.15
C LYS A 167 -25.35 -58.15 -59.80
N GLU A 168 -24.27 -57.55 -59.32
CA GLU A 168 -22.93 -57.84 -59.84
C GLU A 168 -22.49 -59.27 -59.55
N ILE A 169 -22.84 -59.82 -58.38
CA ILE A 169 -22.58 -61.22 -58.04
C ILE A 169 -23.37 -62.15 -58.96
N GLN A 170 -24.67 -61.90 -59.16
CA GLN A 170 -25.48 -62.70 -60.09
C GLN A 170 -24.95 -62.63 -61.53
N ASN A 171 -24.57 -61.45 -62.01
CA ASN A 171 -23.97 -61.31 -63.34
C ASN A 171 -22.64 -62.06 -63.44
N LYS A 172 -21.80 -62.01 -62.39
CA LYS A 172 -20.55 -62.77 -62.35
C LYS A 172 -20.78 -64.27 -62.30
N GLU A 173 -21.79 -64.75 -61.56
CA GLU A 173 -22.19 -66.16 -61.53
C GLU A 173 -22.72 -66.66 -62.87
N GLU A 174 -23.51 -65.85 -63.59
CA GLU A 174 -23.94 -66.18 -64.96
C GLU A 174 -22.76 -66.24 -65.93
N VAL A 175 -21.85 -65.27 -65.86
CA VAL A 175 -20.62 -65.26 -66.68
C VAL A 175 -19.72 -66.45 -66.34
N LEU A 176 -19.60 -66.82 -65.06
CA LEU A 176 -18.86 -68.00 -64.62
C LEU A 176 -19.49 -69.30 -65.09
N LYS A 177 -20.83 -69.44 -65.01
CA LYS A 177 -21.53 -70.61 -65.54
C LYS A 177 -21.35 -70.75 -67.06
N ARG A 178 -21.38 -69.64 -67.80
CA ARG A 178 -21.11 -69.63 -69.25
C ARG A 178 -19.68 -70.05 -69.56
N ARG A 179 -18.69 -69.48 -68.85
CA ARG A 179 -17.28 -69.87 -69.00
C ARG A 179 -17.02 -71.32 -68.61
N LEU A 180 -17.70 -71.84 -67.58
CA LEU A 180 -17.55 -73.23 -67.14
C LEU A 180 -18.18 -74.22 -68.15
N GLN A 181 -19.27 -73.84 -68.82
CA GLN A 181 -19.83 -74.61 -69.94
C GLN A 181 -18.91 -74.58 -71.17
N GLU A 182 -18.30 -73.43 -71.48
CA GLU A 182 -17.31 -73.29 -72.55
C GLU A 182 -15.99 -74.05 -72.25
N GLU A 183 -15.57 -74.14 -70.99
CA GLU A 183 -14.38 -74.91 -70.55
C GLU A 183 -14.59 -76.43 -70.51
N LEU A 184 -15.84 -76.92 -70.42
CA LEU A 184 -16.15 -78.35 -70.42
C LEU A 184 -16.17 -78.95 -71.84
N GLU A 185 -16.44 -78.16 -72.89
CA GLU A 185 -16.37 -78.62 -74.29
C GLU A 185 -14.98 -78.46 -74.92
N THR A 186 -14.07 -77.70 -74.31
CA THR A 186 -12.75 -77.36 -74.88
C THR A 186 -11.56 -78.03 -74.19
N LYS A 187 -11.72 -79.26 -73.69
CA LYS A 187 -10.63 -80.08 -73.12
C LYS A 187 -10.48 -81.47 -73.76
N GLN A 188 -10.39 -81.51 -75.09
CA GLN A 188 -9.74 -82.58 -75.85
C GLN A 188 -8.99 -82.00 -77.06
N LYS A 189 -7.80 -81.44 -76.80
CA LYS A 189 -6.53 -81.57 -77.55
C LYS A 189 -5.62 -80.36 -77.33
N ASP A 190 -4.46 -80.67 -76.74
CA ASP A 190 -3.11 -80.11 -76.96
C ASP A 190 -2.94 -78.58 -76.95
N LYS A 191 -2.32 -78.01 -75.92
CA LYS A 191 -0.87 -77.96 -75.57
C LYS A 191 -0.19 -76.70 -76.12
N ASP A 192 0.46 -76.05 -75.16
CA ASP A 192 1.62 -75.14 -75.25
C ASP A 192 1.39 -73.63 -75.47
N HIS A 193 2.02 -72.90 -74.52
CA HIS A 193 2.38 -71.48 -74.52
C HIS A 193 1.18 -70.53 -74.40
N GLN A 194 1.00 -69.76 -73.32
CA GLN A 194 1.96 -68.91 -72.67
C GLN A 194 1.33 -68.40 -71.36
N THR A 195 1.99 -68.68 -70.24
CA THR A 195 1.90 -67.90 -69.03
C THR A 195 2.51 -66.52 -69.29
N ASP A 196 1.69 -65.48 -69.41
CA ASP A 196 2.09 -64.16 -68.95
C ASP A 196 0.87 -63.23 -68.75
N LEU A 197 1.00 -62.32 -67.79
CA LEU A 197 0.17 -61.11 -67.56
C LEU A 197 -1.04 -61.11 -66.59
N GLU A 198 -1.11 -61.95 -65.56
CA GLU A 198 -2.06 -61.70 -64.43
C GLU A 198 -1.47 -61.92 -63.03
N LYS A 199 -0.14 -61.83 -62.89
CA LYS A 199 0.53 -61.81 -61.57
C LYS A 199 1.23 -60.50 -61.22
N ARG A 200 0.83 -59.39 -61.88
CA ARG A 200 1.44 -58.07 -61.67
C ARG A 200 0.47 -56.88 -61.54
N GLU A 201 -0.72 -57.09 -61.00
CA GLU A 201 -1.56 -55.96 -60.55
C GLU A 201 -1.95 -55.99 -59.07
N LEU A 202 -1.81 -57.13 -58.38
CA LEU A 202 -2.27 -57.25 -56.98
C LEU A 202 -1.25 -56.87 -55.90
N LEU A 203 -0.07 -56.36 -56.26
CA LEU A 203 0.99 -55.96 -55.31
C LEU A 203 1.39 -54.48 -55.44
N LYS A 204 0.44 -53.61 -55.82
CA LYS A 204 0.72 -52.17 -55.94
C LYS A 204 -0.36 -51.23 -55.38
N GLN A 205 -1.47 -51.75 -54.84
CA GLN A 205 -2.53 -50.90 -54.25
C GLN A 205 -2.61 -50.95 -52.71
N LEU A 206 -1.63 -51.58 -52.06
CA LEU A 206 -1.52 -51.65 -50.59
C LEU A 206 -0.30 -50.92 -50.02
N GLU A 207 0.27 -49.99 -50.79
CA GLU A 207 1.44 -49.19 -50.39
C GLU A 207 1.10 -47.68 -50.25
N ASP A 208 0.03 -47.21 -50.90
CA ASP A 208 -0.31 -45.77 -50.93
C ASP A 208 -1.12 -45.27 -49.72
N GLN A 209 -1.50 -46.13 -48.78
CA GLN A 209 -2.09 -45.74 -47.49
C GLN A 209 -1.10 -45.76 -46.31
N LYS A 210 0.21 -45.73 -46.58
CA LYS A 210 1.23 -45.57 -45.53
C LYS A 210 1.86 -44.18 -45.44
N LYS A 211 1.48 -43.25 -46.32
CA LYS A 211 2.06 -41.88 -46.33
C LYS A 211 1.19 -40.77 -45.74
N LEU A 212 -0.04 -41.06 -45.28
CA LEU A 212 -0.89 -40.06 -44.61
C LEU A 212 -0.83 -40.10 -43.07
N VAL A 213 -0.01 -40.99 -42.50
CA VAL A 213 0.07 -41.18 -41.03
C VAL A 213 1.26 -40.45 -40.41
N ASP A 214 2.28 -40.07 -41.18
CA ASP A 214 3.47 -39.37 -40.65
C ASP A 214 3.32 -37.84 -40.58
N GLU A 215 2.39 -37.24 -41.33
CA GLU A 215 2.11 -35.80 -41.26
C GLU A 215 1.17 -35.41 -40.10
N MET A 216 0.37 -36.36 -39.58
CA MET A 216 -0.47 -36.14 -38.39
C MET A 216 0.30 -36.30 -37.06
N LYS A 217 1.46 -36.97 -37.07
CA LYS A 217 2.29 -37.13 -35.86
C LYS A 217 3.09 -35.88 -35.45
N ARG A 218 3.33 -34.93 -36.37
CA ARG A 218 4.12 -33.72 -36.07
C ARG A 218 3.32 -32.47 -35.71
N LYS A 219 1.99 -32.52 -35.73
CA LYS A 219 1.12 -31.40 -35.28
C LYS A 219 0.42 -31.66 -33.94
N ALA A 220 0.57 -32.85 -33.35
CA ALA A 220 0.03 -33.20 -32.04
C ALA A 220 0.97 -32.82 -30.86
N GLU A 221 2.23 -32.44 -31.11
CA GLU A 221 3.23 -32.20 -30.06
C GLU A 221 3.34 -30.73 -29.61
N GLN A 222 2.66 -29.79 -30.26
CA GLN A 222 2.70 -28.36 -29.90
C GLN A 222 1.75 -27.98 -28.74
N GLY A 223 1.38 -28.94 -27.89
CA GLY A 223 0.67 -28.73 -26.61
C GLY A 223 1.44 -29.21 -25.37
N SER A 224 2.64 -29.77 -25.56
CA SER A 224 3.38 -30.53 -24.52
C SER A 224 4.07 -29.66 -23.45
N MET A 225 4.27 -28.35 -23.69
CA MET A 225 4.87 -27.44 -22.69
C MET A 225 3.86 -26.82 -21.71
N GLN A 226 2.59 -26.62 -22.10
CA GLN A 226 1.56 -26.07 -21.20
C GLN A 226 1.02 -27.14 -20.24
N MET A 227 0.79 -28.36 -20.75
CA MET A 227 0.36 -29.50 -19.94
C MET A 227 1.35 -29.84 -18.80
N GLN A 228 2.63 -29.48 -18.90
CA GLN A 228 3.64 -29.84 -17.89
C GLN A 228 3.73 -28.89 -16.68
N GLY A 229 3.18 -27.67 -16.77
CA GLY A 229 3.08 -26.75 -15.63
C GLY A 229 1.86 -27.08 -14.76
N GLU A 230 0.72 -27.29 -15.41
CA GLU A 230 -0.57 -27.61 -14.78
C GLU A 230 -0.53 -28.92 -13.97
N ILE A 231 0.36 -29.86 -14.33
CA ILE A 231 0.53 -31.11 -13.55
C ILE A 231 1.07 -30.85 -12.14
N LEU A 232 1.95 -29.86 -11.95
CA LEU A 232 2.48 -29.57 -10.61
C LEU A 232 1.41 -28.91 -9.72
N GLU A 233 0.61 -28.03 -10.30
CA GLU A 233 -0.52 -27.35 -9.65
C GLU A 233 -1.57 -28.37 -9.22
N LEU A 234 -2.04 -29.20 -10.15
CA LEU A 234 -2.99 -30.29 -9.86
C LEU A 234 -2.47 -31.24 -8.79
N LYS A 235 -1.17 -31.54 -8.80
CA LYS A 235 -0.53 -32.39 -7.78
C LYS A 235 -0.52 -31.73 -6.41
N ILE A 236 -0.27 -30.42 -6.32
CA ILE A 236 -0.32 -29.67 -5.06
C ILE A 236 -1.74 -29.69 -4.51
N GLU A 237 -2.75 -29.42 -5.33
CA GLU A 237 -4.15 -29.44 -4.93
C GLU A 237 -4.59 -30.82 -4.44
N GLU A 238 -4.19 -31.88 -5.15
CA GLU A 238 -4.48 -33.26 -4.76
C GLU A 238 -3.83 -33.62 -3.40
N ILE A 239 -2.56 -33.26 -3.21
CA ILE A 239 -1.84 -33.49 -1.94
C ILE A 239 -2.53 -32.75 -0.80
N LEU A 240 -2.83 -31.46 -0.99
CA LEU A 240 -3.46 -30.64 0.04
C LEU A 240 -4.89 -31.11 0.36
N GLY A 241 -5.67 -31.50 -0.66
CA GLY A 241 -7.04 -31.98 -0.48
C GLY A 241 -7.08 -33.30 0.26
N LYS A 242 -6.07 -34.16 0.05
CA LYS A 242 -5.94 -35.43 0.75
C LYS A 242 -5.48 -35.26 2.21
N GLU A 243 -4.48 -34.42 2.45
CA GLU A 243 -3.90 -34.22 3.79
C GLU A 243 -4.73 -33.30 4.68
N PHE A 244 -5.49 -32.36 4.08
CA PHE A 244 -6.33 -31.39 4.79
C PHE A 244 -7.80 -31.41 4.30
N PRO A 245 -8.57 -32.49 4.53
CA PRO A 245 -9.94 -32.64 3.98
C PRO A 245 -10.97 -31.62 4.47
N TYR A 246 -10.68 -30.93 5.58
CA TYR A 246 -11.56 -29.90 6.14
C TYR A 246 -11.26 -28.50 5.59
N ASP A 247 -10.14 -28.33 4.91
CA ASP A 247 -9.76 -27.06 4.29
C ASP A 247 -10.40 -26.97 2.90
N SER A 248 -10.69 -25.74 2.44
CA SER A 248 -11.21 -25.52 1.08
C SER A 248 -10.07 -25.07 0.19
N ILE A 249 -9.83 -25.80 -0.90
CA ILE A 249 -8.80 -25.48 -1.89
C ILE A 249 -9.51 -24.97 -3.13
N GLU A 250 -9.20 -23.72 -3.50
CA GLU A 250 -9.82 -23.01 -4.61
C GLU A 250 -8.75 -22.68 -5.66
N GLU A 251 -9.03 -23.02 -6.91
CA GLU A 251 -8.24 -22.63 -8.08
C GLU A 251 -8.57 -21.17 -8.45
N VAL A 252 -7.55 -20.36 -8.77
CA VAL A 252 -7.76 -19.02 -9.30
C VAL A 252 -8.00 -19.09 -10.81
N PRO A 253 -9.15 -18.58 -11.34
CA PRO A 253 -9.48 -18.71 -12.76
C PRO A 253 -8.40 -18.15 -13.71
N LYS A 254 -8.04 -18.93 -14.72
CA LYS A 254 -7.05 -18.56 -15.76
C LYS A 254 -7.42 -17.21 -16.41
N GLY A 255 -6.55 -16.21 -16.25
CA GLY A 255 -6.71 -14.86 -16.84
C GLY A 255 -6.77 -13.72 -15.83
N ILE A 256 -6.89 -14.02 -14.53
CA ILE A 256 -6.79 -13.06 -13.44
C ILE A 256 -5.39 -13.19 -12.82
N ARG A 257 -4.75 -12.07 -12.49
CA ARG A 257 -3.49 -12.09 -11.72
C ARG A 257 -3.80 -12.62 -10.31
N GLY A 258 -3.23 -13.75 -9.95
CA GLY A 258 -3.36 -14.35 -8.62
C GLY A 258 -2.43 -15.55 -8.49
N ALA A 259 -2.28 -16.02 -7.26
CA ALA A 259 -1.50 -17.21 -6.97
C ALA A 259 -2.15 -18.47 -7.56
N ASP A 260 -1.36 -19.50 -7.83
CA ASP A 260 -1.84 -20.74 -8.46
C ASP A 260 -2.97 -21.44 -7.67
N SER A 261 -2.86 -21.54 -6.35
CA SER A 261 -3.90 -22.15 -5.49
C SER A 261 -4.14 -21.35 -4.21
N ILE A 262 -5.38 -21.36 -3.73
CA ILE A 262 -5.79 -20.72 -2.48
C ILE A 262 -6.34 -21.76 -1.52
N GLN A 263 -5.71 -21.91 -0.36
CA GLN A 263 -6.17 -22.79 0.72
C GLN A 263 -6.82 -21.96 1.83
N LYS A 264 -8.14 -22.11 2.01
CA LYS A 264 -8.87 -21.58 3.16
C LYS A 264 -8.85 -22.60 4.30
N VAL A 265 -8.27 -22.19 5.43
CA VAL A 265 -8.08 -23.04 6.60
C VAL A 265 -9.31 -23.00 7.51
N TYR A 266 -9.80 -24.17 7.90
CA TYR A 266 -10.92 -24.29 8.85
C TYR A 266 -10.51 -25.04 10.12
N ASN A 267 -11.02 -24.60 11.27
CA ASN A 267 -10.82 -25.32 12.53
C ASN A 267 -11.79 -26.51 12.67
N LYS A 268 -11.68 -27.24 13.80
CA LYS A 268 -12.55 -28.38 14.12
C LYS A 268 -14.04 -28.02 14.24
N MET A 269 -14.36 -26.73 14.43
CA MET A 269 -15.72 -26.20 14.49
C MET A 269 -16.20 -25.67 13.13
N GLN A 270 -15.45 -25.94 12.04
CA GLN A 270 -15.70 -25.43 10.69
C GLN A 270 -15.73 -23.90 10.59
N GLN A 271 -15.01 -23.20 11.48
CA GLN A 271 -14.85 -21.76 11.37
C GLN A 271 -13.60 -21.45 10.55
N HIS A 272 -13.73 -20.49 9.64
CA HIS A 272 -12.60 -19.97 8.86
C HIS A 272 -11.59 -19.30 9.79
N CYS A 273 -10.32 -19.70 9.67
CA CYS A 273 -9.23 -19.25 10.54
C CYS A 273 -8.17 -18.43 9.79
N GLY A 274 -8.24 -18.38 8.46
CA GLY A 274 -7.29 -17.68 7.61
C GLY A 274 -7.13 -18.37 6.26
N THR A 275 -6.34 -17.75 5.40
CA THR A 275 -6.14 -18.11 4.01
C THR A 275 -4.65 -18.16 3.71
N ILE A 276 -4.22 -19.26 3.11
CA ILE A 276 -2.86 -19.48 2.63
C ILE A 276 -2.90 -19.46 1.10
N ILE A 277 -2.11 -18.60 0.48
CA ILE A 277 -1.92 -18.65 -0.98
C ILE A 277 -0.66 -19.43 -1.31
N ILE A 278 -0.73 -20.19 -2.40
CA ILE A 278 0.32 -21.11 -2.80
C ILE A 278 0.62 -20.84 -4.28
N GLU A 279 1.86 -20.50 -4.57
CA GLU A 279 2.40 -20.33 -5.92
C GLU A 279 3.37 -21.45 -6.20
N SER A 280 3.26 -22.09 -7.35
CA SER A 280 4.17 -23.12 -7.83
C SER A 280 5.08 -22.55 -8.93
N LYS A 281 6.38 -22.82 -8.84
CA LYS A 281 7.36 -22.39 -9.86
C LYS A 281 8.28 -23.52 -10.24
N ARG A 282 8.03 -24.05 -11.44
CA ARG A 282 8.85 -25.08 -12.07
C ARG A 282 9.97 -24.44 -12.90
N THR A 283 11.13 -24.28 -12.30
CA THR A 283 12.29 -23.66 -12.97
C THR A 283 13.60 -24.25 -12.47
N LYS A 284 14.65 -24.15 -13.30
CA LYS A 284 16.01 -24.63 -13.00
C LYS A 284 16.85 -23.62 -12.21
N ALA A 285 16.39 -22.39 -12.06
CA ALA A 285 17.12 -21.31 -11.41
C ALA A 285 16.13 -20.39 -10.70
N PHE A 286 16.35 -20.15 -9.41
CA PHE A 286 15.54 -19.27 -8.59
C PHE A 286 15.78 -17.80 -8.97
N THR A 287 14.70 -17.05 -9.21
CA THR A 287 14.74 -15.60 -9.49
C THR A 287 14.08 -14.81 -8.35
N SER A 288 14.71 -13.73 -7.91
CA SER A 288 14.20 -12.89 -6.81
C SER A 288 12.87 -12.20 -7.09
N ASP A 289 12.49 -12.06 -8.37
CA ASP A 289 11.30 -11.32 -8.81
C ASP A 289 9.98 -12.01 -8.46
N TRP A 290 10.01 -13.31 -8.13
CA TRP A 290 8.80 -14.05 -7.73
C TRP A 290 8.27 -13.61 -6.36
N ILE A 291 9.17 -13.21 -5.45
CA ILE A 291 8.81 -12.80 -4.09
C ILE A 291 7.98 -11.50 -4.12
N PRO A 292 8.41 -10.40 -4.77
CA PRO A 292 7.59 -9.19 -4.89
C PRO A 292 6.24 -9.44 -5.57
N LYS A 293 6.20 -10.29 -6.60
CA LYS A 293 4.97 -10.62 -7.32
C LYS A 293 3.97 -11.32 -6.40
N LEU A 294 4.40 -12.41 -5.76
CA LEU A 294 3.54 -13.17 -4.85
C LEU A 294 3.07 -12.32 -3.65
N LYS A 295 3.89 -11.38 -3.19
CA LYS A 295 3.50 -10.43 -2.12
C LYS A 295 2.44 -9.43 -2.59
N SER A 296 2.40 -9.10 -3.88
CA SER A 296 1.31 -8.32 -4.47
C SER A 296 0.02 -9.13 -4.55
N ASP A 297 0.14 -10.40 -4.93
CA ASP A 297 -1.00 -11.32 -5.04
C ASP A 297 -1.61 -11.61 -3.65
N GLN A 298 -0.77 -11.81 -2.63
CA GLN A 298 -1.16 -11.92 -1.21
C GLN A 298 -2.03 -10.75 -0.75
N ARG A 299 -1.61 -9.52 -1.05
CA ARG A 299 -2.34 -8.31 -0.67
C ARG A 299 -3.66 -8.18 -1.41
N SER A 300 -3.69 -8.55 -2.68
CA SER A 300 -4.89 -8.48 -3.51
C SER A 300 -5.99 -9.43 -3.01
N ILE A 301 -5.60 -10.60 -2.51
CA ILE A 301 -6.49 -11.64 -1.98
C ILE A 301 -6.74 -11.48 -0.47
N SER A 302 -6.01 -10.56 0.20
CA SER A 302 -6.01 -10.38 1.67
C SER A 302 -5.70 -11.68 2.42
N ALA A 303 -4.74 -12.45 1.91
CA ALA A 303 -4.32 -13.71 2.53
C ALA A 303 -3.28 -13.47 3.64
N GLU A 304 -3.44 -14.16 4.77
CA GLU A 304 -2.56 -14.02 5.93
C GLU A 304 -1.16 -14.60 5.67
N ILE A 305 -1.06 -15.66 4.86
CA ILE A 305 0.21 -16.37 4.60
C ILE A 305 0.37 -16.64 3.10
N ALA A 306 1.59 -16.49 2.60
CA ALA A 306 1.97 -16.83 1.23
C ALA A 306 3.10 -17.86 1.19
N VAL A 307 2.94 -18.89 0.35
CA VAL A 307 3.89 -19.99 0.18
C VAL A 307 4.28 -20.11 -1.30
N LEU A 308 5.57 -20.17 -1.56
CA LEU A 308 6.17 -20.42 -2.86
C LEU A 308 6.77 -21.83 -2.88
N VAL A 309 6.23 -22.70 -3.73
CA VAL A 309 6.72 -24.05 -3.96
C VAL A 309 7.62 -24.03 -5.19
N THR A 310 8.88 -24.41 -5.03
CA THR A 310 9.84 -24.42 -6.14
C THR A 310 10.64 -25.71 -6.21
N GLU A 311 10.99 -26.13 -7.43
CA GLU A 311 11.92 -27.25 -7.65
C GLU A 311 13.37 -26.87 -7.32
N THR A 312 13.76 -25.60 -7.51
CA THR A 312 15.12 -25.13 -7.28
C THR A 312 15.16 -24.11 -6.15
N MET A 313 15.78 -24.49 -5.03
CA MET A 313 15.91 -23.61 -3.86
C MET A 313 16.85 -22.41 -4.12
N PRO A 314 16.67 -21.30 -3.38
CA PRO A 314 17.61 -20.18 -3.39
C PRO A 314 19.03 -20.63 -3.01
N LYS A 315 20.05 -19.94 -3.54
CA LYS A 315 21.46 -20.25 -3.24
C LYS A 315 21.72 -20.15 -1.73
N GLY A 316 22.30 -21.20 -1.15
CA GLY A 316 22.67 -21.24 0.27
C GLY A 316 21.55 -21.71 1.21
N VAL A 317 20.43 -22.20 0.67
CA VAL A 317 19.30 -22.70 1.43
C VAL A 317 19.05 -24.17 1.07
N GLU A 318 19.11 -25.06 2.06
CA GLU A 318 18.91 -26.52 1.87
C GLU A 318 17.50 -27.00 2.26
N SER A 319 16.76 -26.22 3.06
CA SER A 319 15.42 -26.54 3.55
C SER A 319 14.47 -25.36 3.39
N PHE A 320 13.18 -25.56 3.63
CA PHE A 320 12.22 -24.46 3.60
C PHE A 320 12.64 -23.27 4.47
N THR A 321 12.38 -22.05 4.00
CA THR A 321 12.81 -20.81 4.65
C THR A 321 11.78 -19.69 4.44
N GLU A 322 11.91 -18.60 5.18
CA GLU A 322 11.10 -17.39 4.99
C GLU A 322 11.97 -16.28 4.38
N ILE A 323 11.53 -15.71 3.27
CA ILE A 323 12.20 -14.59 2.59
C ILE A 323 11.20 -13.45 2.40
N ASN A 324 11.44 -12.32 3.06
CA ASN A 324 10.63 -11.10 2.97
C ASN A 324 9.13 -11.29 3.29
N GLY A 325 8.79 -12.23 4.18
CA GLY A 325 7.40 -12.54 4.56
C GLY A 325 6.73 -13.62 3.69
N ILE A 326 7.47 -14.25 2.77
CA ILE A 326 6.99 -15.37 1.95
C ILE A 326 7.75 -16.63 2.32
N TRP A 327 7.01 -17.71 2.57
CA TRP A 327 7.60 -19.02 2.82
C TRP A 327 7.99 -19.68 1.51
N VAL A 328 9.23 -20.12 1.38
CA VAL A 328 9.74 -20.82 0.20
C VAL A 328 10.07 -22.24 0.59
N CYS A 329 9.53 -23.22 -0.12
CA CYS A 329 9.76 -24.64 0.17
C CYS A 329 9.84 -25.49 -1.09
N SER A 330 10.37 -26.70 -0.93
CA SER A 330 10.29 -27.75 -1.94
C SER A 330 8.95 -28.51 -1.83
N ILE A 331 8.54 -29.20 -2.90
CA ILE A 331 7.31 -30.02 -2.90
C ILE A 331 7.30 -31.09 -1.81
N ASN A 332 8.48 -31.59 -1.41
CA ASN A 332 8.62 -32.64 -0.39
C ASN A 332 8.33 -32.11 1.02
N GLU A 333 8.59 -30.83 1.27
CA GLU A 333 8.41 -30.19 2.58
C GLU A 333 7.05 -29.51 2.72
N LEU A 334 6.32 -29.36 1.61
CA LEU A 334 5.06 -28.64 1.51
C LEU A 334 4.05 -29.05 2.59
N VAL A 335 3.79 -30.36 2.74
CA VAL A 335 2.79 -30.85 3.69
C VAL A 335 3.17 -30.49 5.13
N GLY A 336 4.44 -30.68 5.50
CA GLY A 336 4.94 -30.37 6.83
C GLY A 336 4.87 -28.87 7.13
N LEU A 337 5.27 -28.04 6.17
CA LEU A 337 5.20 -26.59 6.28
C LEU A 337 3.75 -26.11 6.42
N ILE A 338 2.85 -26.55 5.53
CA ILE A 338 1.43 -26.16 5.57
C ILE A 338 0.79 -26.59 6.89
N TYR A 339 1.11 -27.78 7.41
CA TYR A 339 0.61 -28.22 8.71
C TYR A 339 0.97 -27.23 9.83
N VAL A 340 2.23 -26.77 9.88
CA VAL A 340 2.69 -25.80 10.89
C VAL A 340 1.98 -24.46 10.71
N LEU A 341 1.94 -23.93 9.48
CA LEU A 341 1.30 -22.65 9.17
C LEU A 341 -0.20 -22.67 9.51
N ARG A 342 -0.88 -23.79 9.22
CA ARG A 342 -2.27 -24.05 9.57
C ARG A 342 -2.51 -24.00 11.08
N GLN A 343 -1.65 -24.64 11.87
CA GLN A 343 -1.75 -24.59 13.34
C GLN A 343 -1.55 -23.16 13.87
N THR A 344 -0.66 -22.38 13.27
CA THR A 344 -0.46 -20.97 13.62
C THR A 344 -1.72 -20.15 13.37
N LEU A 345 -2.37 -20.29 12.21
CA LEU A 345 -3.63 -19.59 11.90
C LEU A 345 -4.75 -19.95 12.88
N ILE A 346 -4.94 -21.24 13.16
CA ILE A 346 -5.98 -21.71 14.09
C ILE A 346 -5.76 -21.15 15.50
N LYS A 347 -4.52 -21.15 16.00
CA LYS A 347 -4.18 -20.59 17.32
C LYS A 347 -4.41 -19.08 17.37
N THR A 348 -3.98 -18.36 16.34
CA THR A 348 -4.17 -16.91 16.26
C THR A 348 -5.67 -16.55 16.24
N MET A 349 -6.49 -17.31 15.50
CA MET A 349 -7.94 -17.11 15.49
C MET A 349 -8.58 -17.43 16.84
N ALA A 350 -8.13 -18.48 17.53
CA ALA A 350 -8.62 -18.79 18.89
C ALA A 350 -8.30 -17.66 19.88
N VAL A 351 -7.11 -17.07 19.80
CA VAL A 351 -6.74 -15.88 20.58
C VAL A 351 -7.60 -14.69 20.21
N LYS A 352 -7.76 -14.36 18.92
CA LYS A 352 -8.62 -13.26 18.46
C LYS A 352 -10.08 -13.43 18.92
N SER A 353 -10.65 -14.63 18.75
CA SER A 353 -12.03 -14.94 19.17
C SER A 353 -12.21 -14.82 20.69
N SER A 354 -11.20 -15.16 21.49
CA SER A 354 -11.24 -14.98 22.94
C SER A 354 -11.23 -13.50 23.38
N GLN A 355 -10.73 -12.60 22.53
CA GLN A 355 -10.72 -11.15 22.76
C GLN A 355 -12.02 -10.48 22.31
N VAL A 356 -12.72 -11.02 21.29
CA VAL A 356 -13.99 -10.48 20.79
C VAL A 356 -15.12 -10.53 21.84
N ASN A 357 -15.07 -11.46 22.80
CA ASN A 357 -16.04 -11.59 23.89
C ASN A 357 -15.72 -10.75 25.15
N LYS A 358 -14.62 -9.98 25.14
CA LYS A 358 -14.35 -8.95 26.15
C LYS A 358 -14.70 -7.60 25.53
N GLY A 359 -15.94 -7.19 25.76
CA GLY A 359 -16.48 -5.99 25.16
C GLY A 359 -15.88 -4.73 25.76
N ASP A 360 -15.42 -3.84 24.89
CA ASP A 360 -15.96 -2.48 24.83
C ASP A 360 -15.62 -1.85 23.48
N LYS A 361 -16.44 -0.94 22.95
CA LYS A 361 -16.10 -0.18 21.72
C LYS A 361 -14.77 0.57 21.85
N MET A 362 -14.43 0.97 23.07
CA MET A 362 -13.13 1.55 23.43
C MET A 362 -12.00 0.52 23.33
N GLU A 363 -12.24 -0.74 23.67
CA GLU A 363 -11.23 -1.80 23.58
C GLU A 363 -11.00 -2.26 22.14
N MET A 364 -12.04 -2.25 21.28
CA MET A 364 -11.87 -2.42 19.82
C MET A 364 -11.09 -1.27 19.18
N LEU A 365 -11.39 -0.02 19.56
CA LEU A 365 -10.61 1.14 19.09
C LEU A 365 -9.17 1.08 19.60
N TYR A 366 -8.98 0.72 20.87
CA TYR A 366 -7.65 0.56 21.45
C TYR A 366 -6.89 -0.56 20.75
N SER A 367 -7.51 -1.74 20.57
CA SER A 367 -6.93 -2.89 19.86
C SER A 367 -6.66 -2.61 18.38
N PHE A 368 -7.47 -1.78 17.71
CA PHE A 368 -7.19 -1.34 16.35
C PHE A 368 -6.01 -0.37 16.36
N LEU A 369 -6.03 0.67 17.20
CA LEU A 369 -4.96 1.68 17.32
C LEU A 369 -3.62 1.09 17.78
N THR A 370 -3.63 0.05 18.61
CA THR A 370 -2.44 -0.71 19.03
C THR A 370 -2.19 -1.94 18.19
N GLY A 371 -3.03 -2.20 17.18
CA GLY A 371 -2.99 -3.38 16.33
C GLY A 371 -1.97 -3.25 15.21
N GLU A 372 -1.52 -4.40 14.72
CA GLU A 372 -0.56 -4.47 13.62
C GLU A 372 -1.14 -3.90 12.32
N GLU A 373 -2.44 -4.04 12.08
CA GLU A 373 -3.13 -3.44 10.93
C GLU A 373 -3.04 -1.90 10.92
N PHE A 374 -3.25 -1.23 12.05
CA PHE A 374 -3.13 0.24 12.10
C PHE A 374 -1.69 0.67 11.96
N LYS A 375 -0.75 -0.05 12.58
CA LYS A 375 0.68 0.18 12.42
C LYS A 375 1.09 0.05 10.95
N ASP A 376 0.59 -0.96 10.24
CA ASP A 376 0.90 -1.19 8.83
C ASP A 376 0.27 -0.12 7.93
N GLN A 377 -0.97 0.29 8.21
CA GLN A 377 -1.61 1.40 7.50
C GLN A 377 -0.87 2.73 7.70
N ILE A 378 -0.49 3.05 8.95
CA ILE A 378 0.28 4.25 9.24
C ILE A 378 1.69 4.16 8.65
N SER A 379 2.33 2.98 8.69
CA SER A 379 3.65 2.76 8.09
C SER A 379 3.60 2.96 6.57
N ALA A 380 2.58 2.44 5.89
CA ALA A 380 2.38 2.66 4.46
C ALA A 380 2.15 4.14 4.11
N ILE A 381 1.39 4.86 4.94
CA ILE A 381 1.19 6.31 4.78
C ILE A 381 2.51 7.07 4.99
N VAL A 382 3.26 6.77 6.04
CA VAL A 382 4.55 7.40 6.36
C VAL A 382 5.60 7.09 5.30
N GLU A 383 5.65 5.87 4.78
CA GLU A 383 6.51 5.47 3.67
C GLU A 383 6.17 6.25 2.40
N GLY A 384 4.88 6.39 2.08
CA GLY A 384 4.42 7.21 0.96
C GLY A 384 4.83 8.68 1.09
N PHE A 385 4.66 9.28 2.29
CA PHE A 385 5.11 10.65 2.56
C PHE A 385 6.63 10.79 2.52
N SER A 386 7.38 9.80 3.03
CA SER A 386 8.84 9.80 3.00
C SER A 386 9.38 9.70 1.56
N ALA A 387 8.77 8.85 0.73
CA ALA A 387 9.09 8.73 -0.69
C ALA A 387 8.80 10.04 -1.44
N MET A 388 7.61 10.62 -1.26
CA MET A 388 7.25 11.92 -1.85
C MET A 388 8.20 13.03 -1.42
N ARG A 389 8.60 13.06 -0.14
CA ARG A 389 9.57 14.05 0.36
C ARG A 389 10.95 13.86 -0.27
N GLN A 390 11.42 12.62 -0.40
CA GLN A 390 12.69 12.34 -1.08
C GLN A 390 12.66 12.76 -2.55
N ASP A 391 11.56 12.51 -3.26
CA ASP A 391 11.44 12.89 -4.67
C ASP A 391 11.39 14.41 -4.82
N LEU A 392 10.66 15.11 -3.95
CA LEU A 392 10.66 16.57 -3.90
C LEU A 392 12.06 17.16 -3.59
N ASP A 393 12.83 16.52 -2.71
CA ASP A 393 14.21 16.95 -2.42
C ASP A 393 15.18 16.64 -3.58
N LYS A 394 14.94 15.58 -4.37
CA LYS A 394 15.68 15.33 -5.61
C LYS A 394 15.33 16.37 -6.67
N GLU A 395 14.05 16.68 -6.85
CA GLU A 395 13.58 17.71 -7.77
C GLU A 395 14.17 19.07 -7.43
N LYS A 396 14.14 19.48 -6.15
CA LYS A 396 14.78 20.72 -5.70
C LYS A 396 16.26 20.78 -6.06
N ARG A 397 17.01 19.69 -5.82
CA ARG A 397 18.44 19.62 -6.15
C ARG A 397 18.68 19.71 -7.66
N ALA A 398 17.92 18.96 -8.45
CA ALA A 398 18.01 18.99 -9.90
C ALA A 398 17.66 20.39 -10.46
N MET A 399 16.59 21.00 -9.96
CA MET A 399 16.14 22.32 -10.38
C MET A 399 17.14 23.40 -10.00
N THR A 400 17.73 23.34 -8.81
CA THR A 400 18.80 24.26 -8.39
C THR A 400 20.00 24.18 -9.32
N ALA A 401 20.40 22.98 -9.74
CA ALA A 401 21.49 22.80 -10.70
C ALA A 401 21.13 23.36 -12.08
N ILE A 402 19.88 23.18 -12.54
CA ILE A 402 19.39 23.74 -13.80
C ILE A 402 19.38 25.27 -13.73
N TRP A 403 18.89 25.86 -12.64
CA TRP A 403 18.89 27.31 -12.44
C TRP A 403 20.30 27.87 -12.47
N LYS A 404 21.25 27.29 -11.73
CA LYS A 404 22.66 27.72 -11.77
C LYS A 404 23.27 27.64 -13.18
N ARG A 405 22.96 26.58 -13.93
CA ARG A 405 23.43 26.44 -15.32
C ARG A 405 22.86 27.53 -16.21
N ARG A 406 21.56 27.81 -16.10
CA ARG A 406 20.88 28.85 -16.89
C ARG A 406 21.36 30.24 -16.50
N GLU A 407 21.54 30.51 -15.22
CA GLU A 407 22.12 31.75 -14.71
C GLU A 407 23.50 31.99 -15.30
N LYS A 408 24.37 30.96 -15.31
CA LYS A 408 25.70 31.10 -15.93
C LYS A 408 25.64 31.31 -17.44
N GLN A 409 24.70 30.68 -18.13
CA GLN A 409 24.47 30.91 -19.56
C GLN A 409 24.00 32.34 -19.84
N ILE A 410 23.08 32.86 -19.02
CA ILE A 410 22.60 34.24 -19.11
C ILE A 410 23.77 35.20 -18.88
N GLU A 411 24.56 34.99 -17.82
CA GLU A 411 25.75 35.80 -17.52
C GLU A 411 26.72 35.84 -18.70
N VAL A 412 27.05 34.70 -19.30
CA VAL A 412 27.94 34.63 -20.47
C VAL A 412 27.37 35.37 -21.68
N VAL A 413 26.07 35.24 -21.94
CA VAL A 413 25.41 35.96 -23.04
C VAL A 413 25.40 37.46 -22.78
N THR A 414 25.11 37.88 -21.54
CA THR A 414 25.13 39.28 -21.12
C THR A 414 26.53 39.88 -21.25
N ASP A 415 27.56 39.20 -20.75
CA ASP A 415 28.96 39.64 -20.85
C ASP A 415 29.40 39.76 -22.31
N ASN A 416 29.08 38.77 -23.14
CA ASN A 416 29.37 38.83 -24.57
C ASN A 416 28.65 39.99 -25.26
N THR A 417 27.39 40.26 -24.89
CA THR A 417 26.61 41.37 -25.43
C THR A 417 27.20 42.71 -25.00
N ILE A 418 27.60 42.86 -23.73
CA ILE A 418 28.28 44.04 -23.20
C ILE A 418 29.61 44.26 -23.92
N ASN A 419 30.45 43.22 -24.03
CA ASN A 419 31.75 43.28 -24.67
C ASN A 419 31.64 43.63 -26.15
N MET A 420 30.68 43.03 -26.86
CA MET A 420 30.40 43.37 -28.26
C MET A 420 29.97 44.83 -28.38
N HIS A 421 28.97 45.26 -27.62
CA HIS A 421 28.49 46.65 -27.65
C HIS A 421 29.61 47.65 -27.31
N ALA A 422 30.40 47.41 -26.27
CA ALA A 422 31.53 48.24 -25.87
C ALA A 422 32.64 48.28 -26.92
N SER A 423 32.97 47.14 -27.54
CA SER A 423 33.97 47.06 -28.61
C SER A 423 33.54 47.85 -29.84
N ILE A 424 32.28 47.70 -30.28
CA ILE A 424 31.79 48.44 -31.45
C ILE A 424 31.66 49.94 -31.11
N LYS A 425 31.19 50.32 -29.91
CA LYS A 425 31.15 51.72 -29.45
C LYS A 425 32.55 52.34 -29.34
N GLY A 426 33.55 51.56 -28.92
CA GLY A 426 34.96 51.98 -28.87
C GLY A 426 35.57 52.25 -30.26
N ILE A 427 35.18 51.48 -31.28
CA ILE A 427 35.65 51.64 -32.67
C ILE A 427 34.88 52.75 -33.41
N ALA A 428 33.56 52.77 -33.30
CA ALA A 428 32.67 53.66 -34.07
C ALA A 428 32.32 54.98 -33.36
N GLY A 429 32.75 55.15 -32.09
CA GLY A 429 32.52 56.35 -31.30
C GLY A 429 31.04 56.67 -31.10
N LYS A 430 30.68 57.95 -31.17
CA LYS A 430 29.31 58.46 -30.93
C LYS A 430 28.27 58.06 -32.00
N SER A 431 28.67 57.30 -33.02
CA SER A 431 27.83 56.93 -34.16
C SER A 431 26.88 55.76 -33.85
N ILE A 432 27.04 55.10 -32.71
CA ILE A 432 26.20 53.97 -32.27
C ILE A 432 25.26 54.43 -31.15
N PRO A 433 23.93 54.15 -31.26
CA PRO A 433 22.97 54.47 -30.22
C PRO A 433 23.31 53.79 -28.90
N ALA A 434 23.19 54.52 -27.80
CA ALA A 434 23.32 53.97 -26.45
C ALA A 434 22.18 52.99 -26.13
N ILE A 435 22.52 51.83 -25.57
CA ILE A 435 21.55 50.89 -25.00
C ILE A 435 21.38 51.22 -23.52
N GLN A 436 20.21 51.74 -23.16
CA GLN A 436 19.92 52.29 -21.83
C GLN A 436 20.12 51.28 -20.68
N GLN A 437 19.89 49.97 -20.90
CA GLN A 437 20.15 48.94 -19.88
C GLN A 437 21.63 48.58 -19.67
N LEU A 438 22.54 49.04 -20.53
CA LEU A 438 23.98 48.76 -20.48
C LEU A 438 24.81 49.98 -20.07
N GLU A 439 24.16 51.11 -19.85
CA GLU A 439 24.81 52.33 -19.35
C GLU A 439 24.51 52.50 -17.86
N LEU A 440 25.46 53.10 -17.14
CA LEU A 440 25.22 53.59 -15.80
C LEU A 440 24.18 54.71 -15.93
N GLY A 441 22.92 54.41 -15.60
CA GLY A 441 21.89 55.43 -15.55
C GLY A 441 22.31 56.51 -14.55
N ASP A 442 22.28 57.77 -14.97
CA ASP A 442 22.41 58.91 -14.06
C ASP A 442 21.19 58.89 -13.12
N GLY A 443 21.34 58.18 -12.02
CA GLY A 443 20.31 58.04 -10.99
C GLY A 443 20.16 59.34 -10.21
N LEU A 444 19.44 60.30 -10.78
CA LEU A 444 18.90 61.48 -10.09
C LEU A 444 17.58 61.91 -10.77
N GLU A 445 16.59 61.03 -10.79
CA GLU A 445 15.19 61.48 -10.85
C GLU A 445 14.71 61.74 -9.42
N ILE A 446 14.81 63.02 -9.07
CA ILE A 446 14.14 63.65 -7.94
C ILE A 446 12.64 63.37 -8.09
N ILE A 447 12.09 62.55 -7.18
CA ILE A 447 10.63 62.40 -7.07
C ILE A 447 10.12 63.68 -6.38
N GLY A 448 9.75 64.66 -7.21
CA GLY A 448 9.01 65.85 -6.81
C GLY A 448 7.51 65.64 -7.07
N GLU A 449 6.74 65.90 -6.01
CA GLU A 449 5.28 66.09 -5.87
C GLU A 449 4.31 64.99 -6.34
#